data_AF-A0A957FXP6-F1
#
_entry.id   AF-A0A957FXP6-F1
#
_cell.length_a   1.000
_cell.length_b   1.000
_cell.length_c   1.000
_cell.angle_alpha   90.00
_cell.angle_beta   90.00
_cell.angle_gamma   90.00
#
_symmetry.space_group_name_H-M   'P 1'
#
loop_
_entity.id
_entity.type
_entity.pdbx_description
1 polymer ?
#
loop_
_entity_poly.entity_id
_entity_poly.type
_entity_poly.pdbx_seq_one_letter_code
_entity_poly.pdbx_strand_id
1 'polypeptide(L)'
;CCFLAHPFERDVPIANEPNYGWHDWNIDGYHGLEIWNYMSSIKNELARGLSNILFNNYYYGMVRVALPIISNPDKYVAGPEPAVLNKWDQLLATGKRVAAVGNSDAHATVYSVGPVKRVVLPYYDCFTAVNTHILTAEELNGDVEHDKKLILAALRQGRSWVGYERPGDTKGFRFTGQSINKGVMGDEVRLDAGATLQVKAPDKAHIKLIRHGEVVAEVHNETNLTHIPVEPGAYRVECHREHLGQPRGWIFSNPIYLR
;
A
#
# COMPACT_ATOMS: atom_id res chain seq x y z
N CYS A 1 -12.65 9.47 10.90
CA CYS A 1 -11.61 9.27 9.88
C CYS A 1 -12.19 8.28 8.89
N CYS A 2 -12.19 8.56 7.58
CA CYS A 2 -12.90 7.74 6.60
C CYS A 2 -11.98 7.43 5.42
N PHE A 3 -11.93 6.17 5.01
CA PHE A 3 -11.10 5.68 3.91
C PHE A 3 -11.93 4.86 2.94
N LEU A 4 -11.64 4.98 1.65
CA LEU A 4 -12.22 4.14 0.60
C LEU A 4 -11.53 2.77 0.64
N ALA A 5 -12.27 1.71 0.92
CA ALA A 5 -11.71 0.36 1.04
C ALA A 5 -11.59 -0.33 -0.33
N HIS A 6 -10.53 -1.14 -0.49
CA HIS A 6 -10.21 -2.02 -1.63
C HIS A 6 -10.74 -1.50 -2.99
N PRO A 7 -10.34 -0.29 -3.42
CA PRO A 7 -10.65 0.19 -4.77
C PRO A 7 -9.96 -0.73 -5.80
N PHE A 8 -10.68 -1.07 -6.87
CA PHE A 8 -10.21 -1.94 -7.97
C PHE A 8 -9.99 -3.42 -7.59
N GLU A 9 -11.06 -4.09 -7.17
CA GLU A 9 -11.12 -5.55 -7.04
C GLU A 9 -11.66 -6.20 -8.32
N ARG A 10 -11.14 -7.36 -8.70
CA ARG A 10 -11.59 -8.16 -9.86
C ARG A 10 -12.50 -9.29 -9.41
N ASP A 11 -13.50 -9.59 -10.23
CA ASP A 11 -14.33 -10.78 -10.04
C ASP A 11 -13.47 -12.04 -10.16
N VAL A 12 -13.66 -12.99 -9.24
CA VAL A 12 -13.02 -14.30 -9.28
C VAL A 12 -14.06 -15.32 -9.74
N PRO A 13 -14.05 -15.78 -11.01
CA PRO A 13 -15.16 -16.57 -11.56
C PRO A 13 -15.46 -17.89 -10.85
N ILE A 14 -14.48 -18.44 -10.12
CA ILE A 14 -14.62 -19.70 -9.38
C ILE A 14 -15.05 -19.50 -7.92
N ALA A 15 -15.10 -18.26 -7.43
CA ALA A 15 -15.55 -17.91 -6.10
C ALA A 15 -16.90 -17.18 -6.22
N ASN A 16 -17.92 -17.68 -5.53
CA ASN A 16 -19.23 -17.03 -5.50
C ASN A 16 -19.24 -15.91 -4.46
N GLU A 17 -18.35 -14.94 -4.62
CA GLU A 17 -18.23 -13.78 -3.75
C GLU A 17 -18.54 -12.50 -4.54
N PRO A 18 -19.37 -11.59 -3.99
CA PRO A 18 -19.62 -10.29 -4.62
C PRO A 18 -18.34 -9.44 -4.65
N ASN A 19 -18.22 -8.63 -5.69
CA ASN A 19 -17.13 -7.66 -5.84
C ASN A 19 -17.51 -6.35 -5.13
N TYR A 20 -16.65 -5.92 -4.21
CA TYR A 20 -16.87 -4.72 -3.40
C TYR A 20 -15.94 -3.57 -3.82
N GLY A 21 -15.44 -3.61 -5.06
CA GLY A 21 -14.64 -2.55 -5.65
C GLY A 21 -15.34 -1.20 -5.58
N TRP A 22 -14.58 -0.16 -5.24
CA TRP A 22 -15.10 1.19 -5.20
C TRP A 22 -15.30 1.77 -6.61
N HIS A 23 -16.48 2.34 -6.88
CA HIS A 23 -16.85 2.85 -8.21
C HIS A 23 -17.16 4.35 -8.28
N ASP A 24 -17.61 4.98 -7.19
CA ASP A 24 -18.02 6.39 -7.19
C ASP A 24 -16.89 7.33 -6.72
N TRP A 25 -16.17 7.92 -7.68
CA TRP A 25 -15.06 8.83 -7.38
C TRP A 25 -15.46 10.30 -7.27
N ASN A 26 -16.75 10.62 -7.39
CA ASN A 26 -17.26 11.99 -7.34
C ASN A 26 -17.77 12.39 -5.94
N ILE A 27 -17.46 11.58 -4.93
CA ILE A 27 -17.75 11.91 -3.54
C ILE A 27 -16.64 12.78 -2.91
N ASP A 28 -16.98 13.49 -1.84
CA ASP A 28 -16.06 14.28 -1.05
C ASP A 28 -16.15 13.90 0.45
N GLY A 29 -15.23 14.42 1.27
CA GLY A 29 -15.24 14.23 2.74
C GLY A 29 -14.53 12.97 3.25
N TYR A 30 -13.97 12.14 2.36
CA TYR A 30 -13.04 11.07 2.75
C TYR A 30 -11.64 11.63 3.00
N HIS A 31 -10.86 10.94 3.83
CA HIS A 31 -9.51 11.36 4.22
C HIS A 31 -8.43 10.59 3.47
N GLY A 32 -8.78 9.42 2.91
CA GLY A 32 -7.83 8.58 2.22
C GLY A 32 -8.47 7.41 1.48
N LEU A 33 -7.63 6.54 0.95
CA LEU A 33 -8.01 5.30 0.30
C LEU A 33 -7.03 4.18 0.65
N GLU A 34 -7.51 2.95 0.57
CA GLU A 34 -6.70 1.76 0.70
C GLU A 34 -5.94 1.52 -0.61
N ILE A 35 -4.62 1.73 -0.60
CA ILE A 35 -3.79 1.45 -1.77
C ILE A 35 -3.45 -0.04 -1.85
N TRP A 36 -3.48 -0.75 -0.73
CA TRP A 36 -3.09 -2.16 -0.71
C TRP A 36 -3.96 -2.98 0.22
N ASN A 37 -4.86 -3.76 -0.36
CA ASN A 37 -5.59 -4.81 0.33
C ASN A 37 -4.96 -6.16 0.00
N TYR A 38 -4.38 -6.85 0.99
CA TYR A 38 -3.65 -8.10 0.76
C TYR A 38 -4.57 -9.21 0.21
N MET A 39 -5.79 -9.32 0.72
CA MET A 39 -6.77 -10.30 0.23
C MET A 39 -7.19 -9.98 -1.21
N SER A 40 -7.53 -8.73 -1.52
CA SER A 40 -7.90 -8.35 -2.89
C SER A 40 -6.74 -8.52 -3.87
N SER A 41 -5.48 -8.30 -3.47
CA SER A 41 -4.31 -8.64 -4.30
C SER A 41 -4.29 -10.13 -4.67
N ILE A 42 -4.56 -11.02 -3.71
CA ILE A 42 -4.63 -12.45 -3.96
C ILE A 42 -5.81 -12.81 -4.86
N LYS A 43 -6.99 -12.20 -4.64
CA LYS A 43 -8.17 -12.37 -5.51
C LYS A 43 -7.88 -11.91 -6.93
N ASN A 44 -7.20 -10.79 -7.11
CA ASN A 44 -6.84 -10.27 -8.42
C ASN A 44 -5.84 -11.20 -9.15
N GLU A 45 -4.87 -11.77 -8.43
CA GLU A 45 -3.96 -12.78 -8.99
C GLU A 45 -4.70 -14.07 -9.37
N LEU A 46 -5.66 -14.52 -8.55
CA LEU A 46 -6.54 -15.63 -8.89
C LEU A 46 -7.32 -15.33 -10.17
N ALA A 47 -7.97 -14.16 -10.26
CA ALA A 47 -8.74 -13.74 -11.44
C ALA A 47 -7.86 -13.72 -12.70
N ARG A 48 -6.64 -13.15 -12.63
CA ARG A 48 -5.66 -13.13 -13.73
C ARG A 48 -5.23 -14.53 -14.16
N GLY A 49 -4.94 -15.40 -13.21
CA GLY A 49 -4.51 -16.77 -13.51
C GLY A 49 -5.62 -17.58 -14.17
N LEU A 50 -6.87 -17.38 -13.72
CA LEU A 50 -8.04 -18.11 -14.23
C LEU A 50 -8.53 -17.58 -15.58
N SER A 51 -8.38 -16.27 -15.86
CA SER A 51 -8.77 -15.70 -17.16
C SER A 51 -7.99 -16.28 -18.33
N ASN A 52 -6.82 -16.87 -18.08
CA ASN A 52 -5.97 -17.49 -19.10
C ASN A 52 -6.31 -18.97 -19.38
N ILE A 53 -7.32 -19.54 -18.71
CA ILE A 53 -7.72 -20.93 -18.90
C ILE A 53 -8.79 -21.00 -20.00
N LEU A 54 -8.38 -21.47 -21.18
CA LEU A 54 -9.23 -21.56 -22.38
C LEU A 54 -10.41 -22.53 -22.27
N PHE A 55 -10.36 -23.47 -21.31
CA PHE A 55 -11.42 -24.45 -21.07
C PHE A 55 -11.88 -24.33 -19.62
N ASN A 56 -13.18 -24.16 -19.40
CA ASN A 56 -13.80 -23.92 -18.09
C ASN A 56 -13.77 -25.18 -17.19
N ASN A 57 -12.60 -25.78 -17.01
CA ASN A 57 -12.36 -26.94 -16.16
C ASN A 57 -12.02 -26.47 -14.76
N TYR A 58 -13.05 -26.42 -13.92
CA TYR A 58 -12.98 -26.06 -12.50
C TYR A 58 -11.83 -26.77 -11.77
N TYR A 59 -11.63 -28.07 -11.99
CA TYR A 59 -10.58 -28.84 -11.31
C TYR A 59 -9.18 -28.41 -11.73
N TYR A 60 -8.99 -28.13 -13.02
CA TYR A 60 -7.72 -27.61 -13.53
C TYR A 60 -7.40 -26.24 -12.93
N GLY A 61 -8.36 -25.31 -12.94
CA GLY A 61 -8.20 -23.99 -12.32
C GLY A 61 -7.88 -24.07 -10.83
N MET A 62 -8.56 -24.97 -10.10
CA MET A 62 -8.30 -25.19 -8.69
C MET A 62 -6.87 -25.69 -8.43
N VAL A 63 -6.43 -26.73 -9.15
CA VAL A 63 -5.13 -27.37 -8.89
C VAL A 63 -3.94 -26.60 -9.45
N ARG A 64 -4.09 -25.97 -10.62
CA ARG A 64 -2.97 -25.31 -11.33
C ARG A 64 -2.87 -23.82 -11.05
N VAL A 65 -3.94 -23.16 -10.61
CA VAL A 65 -3.94 -21.71 -10.32
C VAL A 65 -4.23 -21.45 -8.86
N ALA A 66 -5.39 -21.88 -8.35
CA ALA A 66 -5.84 -21.47 -7.03
C ALA A 66 -4.97 -22.03 -5.90
N LEU A 67 -4.70 -23.35 -5.90
CA LEU A 67 -3.88 -23.99 -4.88
C LEU A 67 -2.47 -23.39 -4.78
N PRO A 68 -1.70 -23.19 -5.87
CA PRO A 68 -0.39 -22.54 -5.80
C PRO A 68 -0.42 -21.13 -5.20
N ILE A 69 -1.37 -20.29 -5.64
CA ILE A 69 -1.51 -18.89 -5.18
C ILE A 69 -1.87 -18.85 -3.70
N ILE A 70 -2.90 -19.59 -3.29
CA ILE A 70 -3.33 -19.68 -1.89
C ILE A 70 -2.23 -20.26 -0.99
N SER A 71 -1.43 -21.20 -1.53
CA SER A 71 -0.37 -21.85 -0.74
C SER A 71 0.87 -21.00 -0.57
N ASN A 72 1.16 -20.10 -1.51
CA ASN A 72 2.36 -19.29 -1.53
C ASN A 72 2.04 -17.88 -2.05
N PRO A 73 1.19 -17.11 -1.35
CA PRO A 73 0.72 -15.80 -1.84
C PRO A 73 1.90 -14.86 -2.12
N ASP A 74 2.96 -14.95 -1.32
CA ASP A 74 4.17 -14.14 -1.45
C ASP A 74 4.89 -14.29 -2.80
N LYS A 75 4.66 -15.38 -3.55
CA LYS A 75 5.20 -15.55 -4.91
C LYS A 75 4.46 -14.71 -5.93
N TYR A 76 3.18 -14.43 -5.71
CA TYR A 76 2.27 -13.83 -6.68
C TYR A 76 1.94 -12.38 -6.34
N VAL A 77 1.80 -12.05 -5.05
CA VAL A 77 1.55 -10.68 -4.60
C VAL A 77 2.83 -9.86 -4.72
N ALA A 78 2.88 -8.99 -5.73
CA ALA A 78 4.04 -8.15 -6.04
C ALA A 78 3.94 -6.73 -5.47
N GLY A 79 2.73 -6.21 -5.24
CA GLY A 79 2.52 -4.82 -4.86
C GLY A 79 1.04 -4.42 -4.84
N PRO A 80 0.75 -3.14 -4.54
CA PRO A 80 -0.53 -2.50 -4.83
C PRO A 80 -0.94 -2.67 -6.29
N GLU A 81 -2.24 -2.65 -6.56
CA GLU A 81 -2.74 -2.65 -7.94
C GLU A 81 -2.33 -1.37 -8.68
N PRO A 82 -1.72 -1.42 -9.87
CA PRO A 82 -1.31 -0.20 -10.58
C PRO A 82 -2.45 0.81 -10.79
N ALA A 83 -3.68 0.32 -10.97
CA ALA A 83 -4.86 1.16 -11.11
C ALA A 83 -5.14 2.02 -9.88
N VAL A 84 -4.91 1.51 -8.66
CA VAL A 84 -5.13 2.29 -7.42
C VAL A 84 -4.07 3.36 -7.24
N LEU A 85 -2.80 3.05 -7.57
CA LEU A 85 -1.70 4.02 -7.49
C LEU A 85 -1.94 5.15 -8.50
N ASN A 86 -2.28 4.82 -9.74
CA ASN A 86 -2.61 5.82 -10.76
C ASN A 86 -3.79 6.70 -10.34
N LYS A 87 -4.85 6.09 -9.77
CA LYS A 87 -6.01 6.86 -9.29
C LYS A 87 -5.64 7.76 -8.11
N TRP A 88 -4.80 7.27 -7.20
CA TRP A 88 -4.31 8.06 -6.08
C TRP A 88 -3.48 9.25 -6.56
N ASP A 89 -2.56 9.04 -7.52
CA ASP A 89 -1.76 10.09 -8.13
C ASP A 89 -2.63 11.15 -8.84
N GLN A 90 -3.67 10.73 -9.56
CA GLN A 90 -4.65 11.64 -10.16
C GLN A 90 -5.35 12.50 -9.11
N LEU A 91 -5.77 11.90 -7.98
CA LEU A 91 -6.40 12.65 -6.89
C LEU A 91 -5.42 13.66 -6.28
N LEU A 92 -4.18 13.25 -6.02
CA LEU A 92 -3.14 14.14 -5.49
C LEU A 92 -2.85 15.31 -6.43
N ALA A 93 -2.81 15.06 -7.76
CA ALA A 93 -2.57 16.07 -8.78
C ALA A 93 -3.65 17.19 -8.80
N THR A 94 -4.87 16.90 -8.34
CA THR A 94 -5.94 17.92 -8.20
C THR A 94 -5.78 18.82 -6.98
N GLY A 95 -4.73 18.60 -6.16
CA GLY A 95 -4.51 19.29 -4.89
C GLY A 95 -5.28 18.68 -3.72
N LYS A 96 -6.03 17.59 -3.93
CA LYS A 96 -6.68 16.85 -2.84
C LYS A 96 -5.63 16.20 -1.94
N ARG A 97 -5.82 16.31 -0.62
CA ARG A 97 -5.02 15.59 0.37
C ARG A 97 -5.69 14.25 0.68
N VAL A 98 -5.20 13.20 0.02
CA VAL A 98 -5.73 11.85 0.14
C VAL A 98 -4.63 10.97 0.72
N ALA A 99 -4.84 10.49 1.95
CA ALA A 99 -3.93 9.56 2.60
C ALA A 99 -4.07 8.14 2.03
N ALA A 100 -2.99 7.37 2.04
CA ALA A 100 -2.95 5.96 1.73
C ALA A 100 -2.86 5.13 3.01
N VAL A 101 -3.57 4.01 2.99
CA VAL A 101 -3.46 2.92 3.97
C VAL A 101 -3.36 1.58 3.24
N GLY A 102 -2.85 0.58 3.94
CA GLY A 102 -2.86 -0.81 3.52
C GLY A 102 -3.41 -1.69 4.63
N ASN A 103 -4.04 -2.79 4.25
CA ASN A 103 -4.75 -3.68 5.14
C ASN A 103 -4.64 -5.13 4.67
N SER A 104 -4.85 -6.03 5.62
CA SER A 104 -4.81 -7.47 5.38
C SER A 104 -6.15 -8.06 4.99
N ASP A 105 -7.24 -7.43 5.42
CA ASP A 105 -8.62 -7.92 5.25
C ASP A 105 -8.79 -9.38 5.73
N ALA A 106 -8.25 -9.66 6.92
CA ALA A 106 -8.06 -11.01 7.41
C ALA A 106 -9.36 -11.66 7.90
N HIS A 107 -9.72 -12.78 7.26
CA HIS A 107 -10.91 -13.57 7.60
C HIS A 107 -10.58 -14.99 8.08
N ALA A 108 -9.40 -15.53 7.77
CA ALA A 108 -8.98 -16.91 8.08
C ALA A 108 -10.03 -17.97 7.69
N THR A 109 -10.72 -17.75 6.57
CA THR A 109 -11.83 -18.60 6.13
C THR A 109 -11.34 -20.00 5.77
N VAL A 110 -12.07 -21.03 6.23
CA VAL A 110 -11.79 -22.43 5.91
C VAL A 110 -12.52 -22.81 4.62
N TYR A 111 -11.77 -23.10 3.57
CA TYR A 111 -12.31 -23.64 2.32
C TYR A 111 -12.13 -25.16 2.27
N SER A 112 -13.09 -25.85 1.64
CA SER A 112 -13.07 -27.30 1.49
C SER A 112 -13.10 -27.68 0.01
N VAL A 113 -12.17 -28.54 -0.41
CA VAL A 113 -12.19 -29.19 -1.72
C VAL A 113 -12.25 -30.70 -1.48
N GLY A 114 -13.47 -31.25 -1.53
CA GLY A 114 -13.73 -32.63 -1.12
C GLY A 114 -13.39 -32.85 0.37
N PRO A 115 -12.66 -33.91 0.75
CA PRO A 115 -12.30 -34.18 2.15
C PRO A 115 -11.18 -33.28 2.69
N VAL A 116 -10.53 -32.50 1.83
CA VAL A 116 -9.41 -31.64 2.22
C VAL A 116 -9.94 -30.26 2.64
N LYS A 117 -9.61 -29.86 3.87
CA LYS A 117 -9.89 -28.53 4.41
C LYS A 117 -8.62 -27.71 4.50
N ARG A 118 -8.70 -26.42 4.18
CA ARG A 118 -7.57 -25.50 4.30
C ARG A 118 -8.03 -24.12 4.74
N VAL A 119 -7.28 -23.54 5.69
CA VAL A 119 -7.41 -22.13 6.05
C VAL A 119 -6.76 -21.30 4.95
N VAL A 120 -7.53 -20.41 4.33
CA VAL A 120 -7.03 -19.41 3.38
C VAL A 120 -6.78 -18.13 4.15
N LEU A 121 -5.62 -17.52 3.93
CA LEU A 121 -5.21 -16.27 4.58
C LEU A 121 -5.31 -16.34 6.13
N PRO A 122 -4.56 -17.24 6.78
CA PRO A 122 -4.54 -17.30 8.24
C PRO A 122 -4.01 -15.99 8.82
N TYR A 123 -4.46 -15.63 10.03
CA TYR A 123 -4.12 -14.35 10.68
C TYR A 123 -2.62 -14.07 10.75
N TYR A 124 -1.82 -15.09 11.06
CA TYR A 124 -0.37 -14.95 11.09
C TYR A 124 0.16 -14.42 9.75
N ASP A 125 -0.26 -15.02 8.64
CA ASP A 125 0.23 -14.61 7.33
C ASP A 125 -0.21 -13.19 6.95
N CYS A 126 -1.46 -12.86 7.26
CA CYS A 126 -2.05 -11.55 7.04
C CYS A 126 -1.34 -10.44 7.83
N PHE A 127 -1.11 -10.64 9.13
CA PHE A 127 -0.51 -9.63 10.00
C PHE A 127 1.01 -9.49 9.83
N THR A 128 1.67 -10.45 9.18
CA THR A 128 3.08 -10.34 8.78
C THR A 128 3.26 -10.00 7.29
N ALA A 129 2.19 -9.58 6.60
CA ALA A 129 2.23 -9.17 5.20
C ALA A 129 2.16 -7.65 5.06
N VAL A 130 0.96 -7.11 4.81
CA VAL A 130 0.76 -5.68 4.53
C VAL A 130 0.28 -4.98 5.80
N ASN A 131 1.04 -3.99 6.26
CA ASN A 131 0.73 -3.23 7.46
C ASN A 131 0.81 -1.72 7.20
N THR A 132 -0.10 -0.96 7.82
CA THR A 132 0.01 0.51 7.89
C THR A 132 0.76 0.89 9.15
N HIS A 133 1.91 1.55 8.98
CA HIS A 133 2.70 2.09 10.08
C HIS A 133 2.37 3.56 10.28
N ILE A 134 2.02 3.93 11.51
CA ILE A 134 1.55 5.27 11.86
C ILE A 134 2.60 6.05 12.66
N LEU A 135 2.68 7.35 12.41
CA LEU A 135 3.52 8.29 13.16
C LEU A 135 2.64 9.17 14.03
N THR A 136 2.55 8.84 15.30
CA THR A 136 1.82 9.63 16.29
C THR A 136 2.64 10.84 16.74
N ALA A 137 1.96 11.89 17.17
CA ALA A 137 2.61 13.11 17.66
C ALA A 137 3.30 12.88 19.04
N GLU A 138 2.78 11.93 19.80
CA GLU A 138 3.22 11.54 21.14
C GLU A 138 3.26 10.00 21.23
N GLU A 139 3.94 9.48 22.24
CA GLU A 139 3.97 8.03 22.50
C GLU A 139 2.59 7.54 22.94
N LEU A 140 2.20 6.36 22.45
CA LEU A 140 1.00 5.68 22.92
C LEU A 140 1.21 5.20 24.35
N ASN A 141 0.21 5.40 25.21
CA ASN A 141 0.32 5.11 26.64
C ASN A 141 -0.65 4.01 27.13
N GLY A 142 -1.47 3.44 26.23
CA GLY A 142 -2.45 2.40 26.54
C GLY A 142 -3.80 2.92 27.01
N ASP A 143 -3.96 4.24 27.22
CA ASP A 143 -5.27 4.85 27.46
C ASP A 143 -6.04 4.94 26.13
N VAL A 144 -7.18 4.24 26.07
CA VAL A 144 -7.95 4.06 24.84
C VAL A 144 -8.38 5.40 24.25
N GLU A 145 -8.82 6.36 25.06
CA GLU A 145 -9.34 7.64 24.54
C GLU A 145 -8.23 8.57 24.07
N HIS A 146 -7.09 8.59 24.76
CA HIS A 146 -5.89 9.28 24.32
C HIS A 146 -5.31 8.67 23.04
N ASP A 147 -5.01 7.37 23.04
CA ASP A 147 -4.36 6.67 21.94
C ASP A 147 -5.22 6.68 20.68
N LYS A 148 -6.54 6.47 20.82
CA LYS A 148 -7.49 6.56 19.70
C LYS A 148 -7.46 7.94 19.04
N LYS A 149 -7.37 9.02 19.81
CA LYS A 149 -7.28 10.38 19.26
C LYS A 149 -5.98 10.56 18.47
N LEU A 150 -4.85 10.10 19.01
CA LEU A 150 -3.56 10.17 18.34
C LEU A 150 -3.54 9.36 17.03
N ILE A 151 -3.99 8.11 17.08
CA ILE A 151 -4.04 7.21 15.92
C ILE A 151 -4.94 7.79 14.83
N LEU A 152 -6.16 8.21 15.18
CA LEU A 152 -7.09 8.76 14.20
C LEU A 152 -6.61 10.09 13.63
N ALA A 153 -5.92 10.93 14.42
CA ALA A 153 -5.33 12.17 13.94
C ALA A 153 -4.17 11.91 12.96
N ALA A 154 -3.26 10.98 13.28
CA ALA A 154 -2.16 10.59 12.41
C ALA A 154 -2.67 10.05 11.07
N LEU A 155 -3.64 9.14 11.09
CA LEU A 155 -4.27 8.59 9.89
C LEU A 155 -4.97 9.68 9.06
N ARG A 156 -5.74 10.58 9.70
CA ARG A 156 -6.40 11.70 8.99
C ARG A 156 -5.41 12.61 8.27
N GLN A 157 -4.25 12.84 8.88
CA GLN A 157 -3.22 13.73 8.35
C GLN A 157 -2.35 13.04 7.29
N GLY A 158 -2.43 11.71 7.14
CA GLY A 158 -1.52 10.95 6.29
C GLY A 158 -0.13 10.77 6.91
N ARG A 159 -0.01 10.82 8.24
CA ARG A 159 1.24 10.54 8.97
C ARG A 159 1.46 9.04 9.09
N SER A 160 1.61 8.37 7.96
CA SER A 160 1.78 6.92 7.88
C SER A 160 2.44 6.47 6.58
N TRP A 161 2.90 5.23 6.55
CA TRP A 161 3.27 4.53 5.33
C TRP A 161 2.69 3.11 5.32
N VAL A 162 2.55 2.54 4.14
CA VAL A 162 2.19 1.14 3.95
C VAL A 162 3.48 0.35 3.74
N GLY A 163 3.68 -0.67 4.56
CA GLY A 163 4.81 -1.60 4.49
C GLY A 163 4.36 -2.99 4.10
N TYR A 164 5.13 -3.66 3.24
CA TYR A 164 5.01 -5.09 2.99
C TYR A 164 6.19 -5.79 3.66
N GLU A 165 5.94 -6.55 4.71
CA GLU A 165 7.00 -7.10 5.58
C GLU A 165 7.66 -8.36 5.01
N ARG A 166 7.11 -8.98 3.96
CA ARG A 166 7.65 -10.22 3.37
C ARG A 166 9.02 -10.04 2.71
N PRO A 167 9.27 -8.97 1.92
CA PRO A 167 10.60 -8.67 1.40
C PRO A 167 11.62 -8.23 2.46
N GLY A 168 11.18 -7.84 3.65
CA GLY A 168 12.02 -7.46 4.79
C GLY A 168 11.36 -6.41 5.69
N ASP A 169 11.96 -6.18 6.87
CA ASP A 169 11.44 -5.27 7.89
C ASP A 169 11.36 -3.82 7.38
N THR A 170 10.17 -3.22 7.47
CA THR A 170 9.96 -1.81 7.07
C THR A 170 10.20 -0.81 8.21
N LYS A 171 10.46 -1.31 9.43
CA LYS A 171 10.73 -0.48 10.60
C LYS A 171 11.95 0.40 10.40
N GLY A 172 11.81 1.67 10.77
CA GLY A 172 12.88 2.66 10.66
C GLY A 172 12.86 3.46 9.37
N PHE A 173 11.92 3.18 8.44
CA PHE A 173 11.67 4.03 7.28
C PHE A 173 11.39 5.48 7.71
N ARG A 174 11.99 6.45 7.02
CA ARG A 174 11.75 7.88 7.22
C ARG A 174 11.63 8.59 5.88
N PHE A 175 10.66 9.49 5.81
CA PHE A 175 10.54 10.45 4.73
C PHE A 175 10.24 11.82 5.34
N THR A 176 11.16 12.76 5.14
CA THR A 176 11.18 14.07 5.78
C THR A 176 11.39 15.17 4.76
N GLY A 177 10.76 16.32 4.99
CA GLY A 177 10.96 17.55 4.25
C GLY A 177 11.55 18.62 5.15
N GLN A 178 12.55 19.33 4.64
CA GLN A 178 13.23 20.41 5.34
C GLN A 178 13.26 21.64 4.44
N SER A 179 12.75 22.75 4.95
CA SER A 179 12.84 24.10 4.39
C SER A 179 12.94 25.08 5.58
N ILE A 180 12.33 26.26 5.50
CA ILE A 180 12.11 27.15 6.65
C ILE A 180 11.34 26.43 7.78
N ASN A 181 10.45 25.50 7.41
CA ASN A 181 9.80 24.57 8.33
C ASN A 181 10.24 23.13 8.05
N LYS A 182 10.02 22.26 9.05
CA LYS A 182 10.25 20.81 8.93
C LYS A 182 8.92 20.10 8.87
N GLY A 183 8.87 18.98 8.17
CA GLY A 183 7.70 18.12 8.13
C GLY A 183 8.06 16.66 7.83
N VAL A 184 7.13 15.77 8.16
CA VAL A 184 7.14 14.36 7.76
C VAL A 184 6.00 14.10 6.79
N MET A 185 5.88 12.85 6.31
CA MET A 185 4.69 12.37 5.58
C MET A 185 3.39 12.92 6.17
N GLY A 186 2.51 13.43 5.32
CA GLY A 186 1.25 14.04 5.71
C GLY A 186 1.35 15.53 6.02
N ASP A 187 2.54 16.09 6.30
CA ASP A 187 2.69 17.51 6.59
C ASP A 187 2.80 18.37 5.32
N GLU A 188 2.55 19.67 5.49
CA GLU A 188 2.86 20.70 4.50
C GLU A 188 4.23 21.32 4.81
N VAL A 189 5.11 21.34 3.82
CA VAL A 189 6.43 21.97 3.90
C VAL A 189 6.50 23.08 2.86
N ARG A 190 6.99 24.25 3.26
CA ARG A 190 7.12 25.38 2.35
C ARG A 190 8.15 25.04 1.26
N LEU A 191 7.86 25.41 0.02
CA LEU A 191 8.80 25.36 -1.08
C LEU A 191 9.59 26.67 -1.12
N ASP A 192 10.89 26.57 -0.91
CA ASP A 192 11.86 27.64 -1.12
C ASP A 192 13.14 27.08 -1.75
N ALA A 193 14.12 27.94 -2.03
CA ALA A 193 15.37 27.53 -2.68
C ALA A 193 16.20 26.51 -1.86
N GLY A 194 15.89 26.33 -0.57
CA GLY A 194 16.55 25.37 0.32
C GLY A 194 15.71 24.13 0.62
N ALA A 195 14.49 24.02 0.06
CA ALA A 195 13.63 22.89 0.29
C ALA A 195 14.35 21.59 -0.13
N THR A 196 14.35 20.60 0.77
CA THR A 196 15.02 19.33 0.56
C THR A 196 14.11 18.21 1.08
N LEU A 197 13.88 17.21 0.24
CA LEU A 197 13.22 15.97 0.58
C LEU A 197 14.27 14.87 0.81
N GLN A 198 14.15 14.16 1.93
CA GLN A 198 15.06 13.09 2.32
C GLN A 198 14.29 11.81 2.61
N VAL A 199 14.67 10.74 1.93
CA VAL A 199 14.18 9.38 2.14
C VAL A 199 15.29 8.57 2.77
N LYS A 200 14.94 7.81 3.82
CA LYS A 200 15.79 6.79 4.42
C LYS A 200 15.02 5.49 4.53
N ALA A 201 15.42 4.50 3.74
CA ALA A 201 14.92 3.14 3.81
C ALA A 201 15.68 2.33 4.88
N PRO A 202 15.05 1.33 5.51
CA PRO A 202 15.71 0.46 6.49
C PRO A 202 16.90 -0.35 5.94
N ASP A 203 16.87 -0.64 4.64
CA ASP A 203 17.81 -1.51 3.92
C ASP A 203 17.83 -1.11 2.44
N LYS A 204 18.78 -1.65 1.66
CA LYS A 204 18.97 -1.34 0.24
C LYS A 204 17.73 -1.69 -0.56
N ALA A 205 17.27 -0.71 -1.36
CA ALA A 205 16.10 -0.83 -2.20
C ALA A 205 16.25 -0.03 -3.50
N HIS A 206 15.35 -0.27 -4.43
CA HIS A 206 15.04 0.67 -5.50
C HIS A 206 14.06 1.71 -4.93
N ILE A 207 14.53 2.94 -4.72
CA ILE A 207 13.76 4.03 -4.12
C ILE A 207 13.36 5.00 -5.22
N LYS A 208 12.05 5.25 -5.36
CA LYS A 208 11.47 6.23 -6.27
C LYS A 208 10.80 7.33 -5.46
N LEU A 209 11.11 8.58 -5.78
CA LEU A 209 10.36 9.75 -5.35
C LEU A 209 9.42 10.15 -6.49
N ILE A 210 8.13 10.22 -6.18
CA ILE A 210 7.05 10.41 -7.16
C ILE A 210 6.29 11.68 -6.84
N ARG A 211 6.04 12.52 -7.84
CA ARG A 211 5.12 13.65 -7.78
C ARG A 211 4.02 13.44 -8.81
N HIS A 212 2.78 13.33 -8.34
CA HIS A 212 1.60 13.24 -9.20
C HIS A 212 1.69 12.16 -10.30
N GLY A 213 2.26 10.99 -9.97
CA GLY A 213 2.46 9.88 -10.90
C GLY A 213 3.80 9.88 -11.65
N GLU A 214 4.54 11.00 -11.64
CA GLU A 214 5.83 11.12 -12.31
C GLU A 214 6.99 10.85 -11.35
N VAL A 215 7.94 10.00 -11.75
CA VAL A 215 9.17 9.77 -10.99
C VAL A 215 10.11 10.96 -11.18
N VAL A 216 10.37 11.71 -10.12
CA VAL A 216 11.19 12.93 -10.14
C VAL A 216 12.63 12.70 -9.65
N ALA A 217 12.85 11.60 -8.93
CA ALA A 217 14.17 11.11 -8.57
C ALA A 217 14.10 9.62 -8.26
N GLU A 218 15.15 8.88 -8.60
CA GLU A 218 15.26 7.46 -8.28
C GLU A 218 16.71 7.06 -7.99
N VAL A 219 16.88 6.04 -7.14
CA VAL A 219 18.16 5.38 -6.88
C VAL A 219 17.95 3.88 -6.76
N HIS A 220 18.93 3.09 -7.19
CA HIS A 220 18.89 1.63 -7.13
C HIS A 220 19.89 1.09 -6.11
N ASN A 221 19.49 0.07 -5.35
CA ASN A 221 20.34 -0.62 -4.39
C ASN A 221 20.94 0.31 -3.32
N GLU A 222 20.18 1.32 -2.92
CA GLU A 222 20.60 2.33 -1.95
C GLU A 222 19.64 2.38 -0.75
N THR A 223 20.12 2.97 0.35
CA THR A 223 19.32 3.16 1.58
C THR A 223 18.79 4.58 1.72
N ASN A 224 19.28 5.54 0.93
CA ASN A 224 18.89 6.95 1.05
C ASN A 224 18.69 7.58 -0.32
N LEU A 225 17.76 8.53 -0.41
CA LEU A 225 17.56 9.41 -1.55
C LEU A 225 17.39 10.84 -1.04
N THR A 226 18.12 11.80 -1.60
CA THR A 226 17.94 13.23 -1.33
C THR A 226 17.54 13.93 -2.62
N HIS A 227 16.54 14.81 -2.56
CA HIS A 227 16.06 15.56 -3.71
C HIS A 227 15.76 17.01 -3.33
N ILE A 228 16.16 17.96 -4.17
CA ILE A 228 15.83 19.38 -4.04
C ILE A 228 14.67 19.67 -5.00
N PRO A 229 13.41 19.68 -4.53
CA PRO A 229 12.25 19.94 -5.36
C PRO A 229 12.25 21.38 -5.86
N VAL A 230 11.77 21.59 -7.09
CA VAL A 230 11.60 22.92 -7.69
C VAL A 230 10.14 23.24 -8.02
N GLU A 231 9.23 22.31 -7.77
CA GLU A 231 7.81 22.47 -8.05
C GLU A 231 6.95 22.15 -6.81
N PRO A 232 5.81 22.84 -6.61
CA PRO A 232 4.87 22.48 -5.56
C PRO A 232 4.10 21.20 -5.93
N GLY A 233 3.55 20.53 -4.93
CA GLY A 233 2.72 19.33 -5.12
C GLY A 233 2.88 18.29 -4.02
N ALA A 234 2.20 17.16 -4.21
CA ALA A 234 2.29 16.02 -3.32
C ALA A 234 3.43 15.10 -3.77
N TYR A 235 4.45 14.95 -2.94
CA TYR A 235 5.60 14.08 -3.17
C TYR A 235 5.48 12.83 -2.31
N ARG A 236 5.47 11.64 -2.89
CA ARG A 236 5.39 10.35 -2.18
C ARG A 236 6.54 9.44 -2.59
N VAL A 237 6.79 8.40 -1.81
CA VAL A 237 7.90 7.47 -2.01
C VAL A 237 7.37 6.07 -2.27
N GLU A 238 7.99 5.38 -3.23
CA GLU A 238 7.88 3.93 -3.40
C GLU A 238 9.25 3.30 -3.25
N CYS A 239 9.36 2.27 -2.42
CA CYS A 239 10.54 1.42 -2.33
C CYS A 239 10.20 0.02 -2.83
N HIS A 240 11.08 -0.57 -3.63
CA HIS A 240 10.98 -1.94 -4.11
C HIS A 240 12.24 -2.73 -3.79
N ARG A 241 12.08 -4.04 -3.57
CA ARG A 241 13.18 -4.98 -3.31
C ARG A 241 13.02 -6.24 -4.15
N GLU A 242 14.15 -6.84 -4.52
CA GLU A 242 14.16 -8.20 -5.06
C GLU A 242 13.74 -9.18 -3.96
N HIS A 243 12.69 -9.95 -4.21
CA HIS A 243 12.21 -10.98 -3.29
C HIS A 243 11.61 -12.15 -4.07
N LEU A 244 12.15 -13.35 -3.86
CA LEU A 244 11.80 -14.56 -4.61
C LEU A 244 12.04 -14.40 -6.13
N GLY A 245 13.12 -13.71 -6.51
CA GLY A 245 13.57 -13.56 -7.90
C GLY A 245 12.76 -12.56 -8.73
N GLN A 246 11.98 -11.69 -8.08
CA GLN A 246 11.19 -10.65 -8.73
C GLN A 246 11.21 -9.36 -7.89
N PRO A 247 11.11 -8.17 -8.52
CA PRO A 247 10.93 -6.92 -7.80
C PRO A 247 9.54 -6.88 -7.15
N ARG A 248 9.51 -6.63 -5.84
CA ARG A 248 8.29 -6.47 -5.05
C ARG A 248 8.24 -5.09 -4.43
N GLY A 249 7.05 -4.50 -4.40
CA GLY A 249 6.77 -3.33 -3.59
C GLY A 249 7.08 -3.63 -2.12
N TRP A 250 7.72 -2.70 -1.45
CA TRP A 250 8.20 -2.86 -0.08
C TRP A 250 7.64 -1.79 0.83
N ILE A 251 7.75 -0.51 0.43
CA ILE A 251 7.29 0.63 1.22
C ILE A 251 6.59 1.63 0.29
N PHE A 252 5.43 2.13 0.72
CA PHE A 252 4.66 3.16 0.03
C PHE A 252 4.33 4.26 1.04
N SER A 253 4.98 5.42 0.93
CA SER A 253 4.78 6.51 1.88
C SER A 253 3.56 7.34 1.54
N ASN A 254 2.91 7.92 2.55
CA ASN A 254 2.06 9.08 2.29
C ASN A 254 2.87 10.28 1.78
N PRO A 255 2.21 11.28 1.16
CA PRO A 255 2.93 12.38 0.56
C PRO A 255 3.37 13.42 1.58
N ILE A 256 4.49 14.10 1.30
CA ILE A 256 4.76 15.45 1.83
C ILE A 256 4.21 16.44 0.81
N TYR A 257 3.47 17.44 1.29
CA TYR A 257 2.85 18.45 0.43
C TYR A 257 3.70 19.70 0.39
N LEU A 258 4.31 20.00 -0.76
CA LEU A 258 5.10 21.22 -0.96
C LEU A 258 4.24 22.35 -1.51
N ARG A 259 4.34 23.53 -0.89
CA ARG A 259 3.57 24.74 -1.26
C ARG A 259 4.42 25.98 -1.35
#